data_AF-A0A3M1IBS6-F1
#
_entry.id   AF-A0A3M1IBS6-F1
#
_cell.length_a   1.000
_cell.length_b   1.000
_cell.length_c   1.000
_cell.angle_alpha   90.00
_cell.angle_beta   90.00
_cell.angle_gamma   90.00
#
_symmetry.space_group_name_H-M   'P 1'
#
loop_
_entity.id
_entity.type
_entity.pdbx_description
1 polymer ?
#
loop_
_entity_poly.entity_id
_entity_poly.type
_entity_poly.pdbx_seq_one_letter_code
_entity_poly.pdbx_strand_id
1 'polypeptide(L)' 'VLNVRKKPSVQSTKLFGLTRGSKVIVIKKTNVSDKFEGKDGHWVQIRANGKTGYVFDAYLTPAW' A
#
# COMPACT_ATOMS: atom_id res chain seq x y z
N VAL A 1 -6.18 -5.70 8.27
CA VAL A 1 -4.72 -5.42 8.15
C VAL A 1 -4.44 -5.07 6.70
N LEU A 2 -3.73 -3.97 6.43
CA LEU A 2 -3.30 -3.59 5.10
C LEU A 2 -1.92 -4.21 4.82
N ASN A 3 -1.83 -5.08 3.82
CA ASN A 3 -0.59 -5.79 3.51
C ASN A 3 0.36 -4.91 2.69
N VAL A 4 1.57 -4.72 3.19
CA VAL A 4 2.67 -4.10 2.44
C VAL A 4 3.37 -5.17 1.62
N ARG A 5 3.54 -4.94 0.32
CA ARG A 5 4.08 -5.93 -0.62
C ARG A 5 5.39 -5.48 -1.25
N LYS A 6 6.18 -6.45 -1.73
CA LYS A 6 7.50 -6.19 -2.35
C LYS A 6 7.39 -5.54 -3.72
N LYS A 7 6.33 -5.86 -4.48
CA LYS A 7 6.02 -5.31 -5.81
C LYS A 7 4.58 -4.78 -5.84
N PRO A 8 4.25 -3.85 -6.75
CA PRO A 8 2.89 -3.34 -6.94
C PRO A 8 1.98 -4.38 -7.61
N SER A 9 1.65 -5.47 -6.90
CA SER A 9 0.77 -6.52 -7.39
C SER A 9 0.16 -7.32 -6.24
N VAL A 10 -1.12 -7.69 -6.36
CA VAL A 10 -1.83 -8.53 -5.38
C VAL A 10 -1.24 -9.93 -5.23
N GLN A 11 -0.45 -10.39 -6.20
CA GLN A 11 0.25 -11.68 -6.19
C GLN A 11 1.64 -11.58 -5.56
N SER A 12 2.14 -10.37 -5.27
CA SER A 12 3.49 -10.18 -4.73
C SER A 12 3.60 -10.61 -3.27
N THR A 13 4.81 -11.03 -2.88
CA THR A 13 5.19 -11.36 -1.50
C THR A 13 4.79 -10.25 -0.52
N LYS A 14 4.12 -10.65 0.56
CA LYS A 14 3.76 -9.78 1.70
C LYS A 14 5.01 -9.59 2.56
N LEU A 15 5.42 -8.34 2.76
CA LEU A 15 6.56 -7.98 3.59
C LEU A 15 6.14 -7.88 5.07
N PHE A 16 5.07 -7.14 5.34
CA PHE A 16 4.49 -6.97 6.67
C PHE A 16 3.07 -6.41 6.56
N GLY A 17 2.34 -6.43 7.66
CA GLY A 17 0.99 -5.88 7.76
C GLY A 17 0.95 -4.56 8.53
N LEU A 18 0.07 -3.66 8.11
CA LEU A 18 -0.28 -2.44 8.81
C LEU A 18 -1.66 -2.60 9.46
N THR A 19 -1.79 -2.16 10.70
CA THR A 19 -3.09 -2.07 11.37
C THR A 19 -3.82 -0.80 10.96
N ARG A 20 -5.14 -0.75 11.18
CA ARG A 20 -5.90 0.47 10.94
C ARG A 20 -5.32 1.60 11.79
N GLY A 21 -5.14 2.78 11.20
CA GLY A 21 -4.53 3.94 11.87
C GLY A 21 -3.00 3.97 11.87
N SER A 22 -2.31 2.95 11.33
CA SER A 22 -0.86 3.04 11.13
C SER A 22 -0.52 4.21 10.21
N LYS A 23 0.33 5.13 10.69
CA LYS A 23 0.84 6.23 9.88
C LYS A 23 1.89 5.73 8.90
N VAL A 24 1.78 6.17 7.66
CA VAL A 24 2.70 5.84 6.58
C VAL A 24 3.06 7.09 5.80
N ILE A 25 4.23 7.10 5.20
CA ILE A 25 4.65 8.16 4.29
C ILE A 25 4.57 7.61 2.87
N VAL A 26 3.74 8.20 2.02
CA VAL A 26 3.74 7.88 0.59
C VAL A 26 4.96 8.54 -0.05
N ILE A 27 5.86 7.73 -0.60
CA ILE A 27 7.11 8.20 -1.21
C ILE A 27 7.06 8.19 -2.73
N LYS A 28 6.19 7.37 -3.34
CA LYS A 28 6.02 7.31 -4.80
C LYS A 28 4.62 6.83 -5.17
N LYS A 29 3.99 7.50 -6.13
CA LYS A 29 2.79 6.98 -6.81
C LYS A 29 3.20 6.22 -8.07
N THR A 30 2.49 5.13 -8.36
CA THR A 30 2.69 4.37 -9.60
C THR A 30 1.43 4.36 -10.43
N ASN A 31 1.56 4.15 -11.74
CA ASN A 31 0.40 3.98 -12.64
C ASN A 31 -0.08 2.53 -12.68
N VAL A 32 0.39 1.68 -11.76
CA VAL A 32 -0.04 0.29 -11.69
C VAL A 32 -1.33 0.26 -10.89
N SER A 33 -2.43 -0.01 -11.57
CA SER A 33 -3.72 -0.28 -10.97
C SER A 33 -3.96 -1.78 -10.86
N ASP A 34 -4.72 -2.19 -9.87
CA ASP A 34 -5.25 -3.54 -9.73
C ASP A 34 -6.72 -3.44 -9.31
N LYS A 35 -7.42 -4.58 -9.32
CA LYS A 35 -8.74 -4.70 -8.70
C LYS A 35 -8.69 -5.76 -7.63
N PHE A 36 -8.98 -5.37 -6.39
CA PHE A 36 -8.98 -6.29 -5.26
C PHE A 36 -10.24 -6.10 -4.42
N GLU A 37 -10.99 -7.18 -4.20
CA GLU A 37 -12.25 -7.17 -3.43
C GLU A 37 -13.24 -6.09 -3.89
N GLY A 38 -13.35 -5.90 -5.21
CA GLY A 38 -14.27 -4.92 -5.81
C GLY A 38 -13.81 -3.45 -5.71
N LYS A 39 -12.61 -3.20 -5.17
CA LYS A 39 -12.01 -1.85 -5.15
C LYS A 39 -10.96 -1.73 -6.23
N ASP A 40 -11.13 -0.69 -7.03
CA ASP A 40 -10.13 -0.20 -7.96
C ASP A 40 -9.27 0.86 -7.27
N GLY A 41 -7.99 0.87 -7.59
CA GLY A 41 -7.01 1.76 -6.97
C GLY A 41 -5.63 1.57 -7.58
N HIS A 42 -4.69 2.38 -7.12
CA HIS A 42 -3.32 2.38 -7.58
C HIS A 42 -2.38 1.90 -6.50
N TRP A 43 -1.32 1.22 -6.92
CA TRP A 43 -0.22 0.92 -6.05
C TRP A 43 0.60 2.17 -5.78
N VAL A 44 0.86 2.41 -4.51
CA VAL A 44 1.76 3.46 -4.06
C VAL A 44 2.87 2.84 -3.23
N GLN A 45 4.08 3.34 -3.41
CA GLN A 45 5.20 3.01 -2.57
C GLN A 45 5.13 3.86 -1.31
N ILE A 46 5.25 3.20 -0.17
CA ILE A 46 5.25 3.82 1.15
C ILE A 46 6.53 3.51 1.90
N ARG A 47 6.82 4.34 2.91
CA ARG A 47 7.74 4.05 3.99
C ARG A 47 6.96 3.95 5.30
N ALA A 48 7.16 2.86 6.02
CA ALA A 48 6.57 2.61 7.33
C ALA A 48 7.54 1.78 8.18
N ASN A 49 7.68 2.10 9.46
CA ASN A 49 8.56 1.40 10.40
C ASN A 49 9.99 1.17 9.86
N GLY A 50 10.55 2.19 9.18
CA GLY A 50 11.90 2.12 8.59
C GLY A 50 12.03 1.28 7.30
N LYS A 51 10.98 0.54 6.89
CA LYS A 51 10.95 -0.29 5.68
C LYS A 51 10.16 0.37 4.57
N THR A 52 10.44 -0.01 3.33
CA THR A 52 9.70 0.43 2.15
C THR A 52 8.96 -0.74 1.49
N GLY A 53 7.84 -0.44 0.84
CA GLY A 53 7.06 -1.41 0.10
C GLY A 53 5.85 -0.77 -0.55
N TYR A 54 5.00 -1.58 -1.16
CA TYR A 54 3.85 -1.13 -1.95
C TYR A 54 2.54 -1.48 -1.25
N VAL A 55 1.61 -0.55 -1.25
CA VAL A 55 0.24 -0.73 -0.74
C VAL A 55 -0.76 -0.13 -1.72
N PHE A 56 -2.01 -0.51 -1.59
CA PHE A 56 -3.11 0.07 -2.34
C PHE A 56 -3.52 1.42 -1.74
N ASP A 57 -3.57 2.46 -2.57
CA ASP A 57 -4.00 3.79 -2.15
C ASP A 57 -5.46 3.86 -1.76
N ALA A 58 -6.33 2.99 -2.30
CA ALA A 58 -7.75 2.90 -1.94
C ALA A 58 -8.00 2.56 -0.46
N TYR A 59 -6.97 2.12 0.28
CA TYR A 59 -7.02 1.88 1.72
C TYR A 59 -6.26 2.94 2.55
N LEU A 60 -5.68 3.95 1.90
CA LEU A 60 -5.02 5.06 2.54
C LEU A 60 -6.00 6.24 2.67
N THR A 61 -5.84 7.00 3.73
CA THR A 61 -6.58 8.25 3.96
C THR A 61 -5.57 9.36 4.22
N PRO A 62 -5.74 10.55 3.60
CA PRO A 62 -4.93 11.70 3.95
C PRO A 62 -5.07 12.01 5.44
N ALA A 63 -3.95 12.25 6.11
CA ALA A 63 -3.95 12.80 7.47
C ALA A 63 -3.85 14.32 7.32
N TRP A 64 -4.99 15.01 7.47
CA TRP A 64 -5.03 16.46 7.61
C TRP A 64 -4.73 16.87 9.05
#